data_AF-M9T9W3-F1
#
_entry.id   AF-M9T9W3-F1
#
_cell.length_a   1.000
_cell.length_b   1.000
_cell.length_c   1.000
_cell.angle_alpha   90.00
_cell.angle_beta   90.00
_cell.angle_gamma   90.00
#
_symmetry.space_group_name_H-M   'P 1'
#
loop_
_entity.id
_entity.type
_entity.pdbx_description
1 polymer ?
#
loop_
_entity_poly.entity_id
_entity_poly.type
_entity_poly.pdbx_seq_one_letter_code
_entity_poly.pdbx_strand_id
1 'polypeptide(L)'
;DMTDAILEAARNIRTTEPSIGFRWNSKGREKTKKLVFECIRDGLGFPSIKNDELNIDQIKNHFGGTDEEARDWALVLCMSPGHCGRRKASKARTEGGGGSFTAKVLELTLADGYDWSYANMQMGPHTGDPREFKTYDELWEAFREQNDYVNDLIWRSKDVTRKLQIDYLQLPFLSSLDDGCMDTGVDGTKLQELPNPWLQVHTAISACNSMTAMKKLIYEDKKYTMEQLIKALHANWEGYEEMRQDFVKAPKWGNDD
;
A
#
# COMPACT_ATOMS: atom_id res chain seq x y z
N ASP A 1 -19.59 20.33 -16.00
CA ASP A 1 -20.67 20.84 -15.15
C ASP A 1 -21.14 19.81 -14.13
N MET A 2 -21.39 18.54 -14.49
CA MET A 2 -21.68 17.49 -13.49
C MET A 2 -20.56 17.33 -12.43
N THR A 3 -19.29 17.36 -12.85
CA THR A 3 -18.14 17.36 -11.92
C THR A 3 -18.18 18.53 -10.94
N ASP A 4 -18.58 19.71 -11.43
CA ASP A 4 -18.64 20.92 -10.62
C ASP A 4 -19.77 20.81 -9.58
N ALA A 5 -20.93 20.27 -9.98
CA ALA A 5 -22.06 20.02 -9.08
C ALA A 5 -21.73 19.03 -7.95
N ILE A 6 -20.95 17.98 -8.22
CA ILE A 6 -20.49 17.04 -7.19
C ILE A 6 -19.58 17.75 -6.17
N LEU A 7 -18.64 18.56 -6.65
CA LEU A 7 -17.72 19.31 -5.79
C LEU A 7 -18.45 20.37 -4.96
N GLU A 8 -19.39 21.10 -5.57
CA GLU A 8 -20.24 22.06 -4.86
C GLU A 8 -21.11 21.37 -3.81
N ALA A 9 -21.72 20.23 -4.13
CA ALA A 9 -22.50 19.46 -3.17
C ALA A 9 -21.65 19.02 -1.98
N ALA A 10 -20.46 18.45 -2.22
CA ALA A 10 -19.54 18.03 -1.17
C ALA A 10 -19.12 19.19 -0.26
N ARG A 11 -18.77 20.33 -0.87
CA ARG A 11 -18.42 21.55 -0.16
C ARG A 11 -19.57 22.09 0.69
N ASN A 12 -20.79 22.07 0.15
CA ASN A 12 -21.97 22.63 0.82
C ASN A 12 -22.43 21.75 2.00
N ILE A 13 -22.42 20.43 1.85
CA ILE A 13 -22.97 19.51 2.86
C ILE A 13 -21.93 19.09 3.91
N ARG A 14 -20.64 19.08 3.57
CA ARG A 14 -19.52 18.80 4.47
C ARG A 14 -19.62 17.48 5.24
N THR A 15 -20.10 16.43 4.60
CA THR A 15 -20.06 15.08 5.16
C THR A 15 -18.67 14.47 4.99
N THR A 16 -18.29 13.56 5.89
CA THR A 16 -17.00 12.85 5.81
C THR A 16 -16.96 11.82 4.69
N GLU A 17 -18.13 11.35 4.24
CA GLU A 17 -18.29 10.38 3.15
C GLU A 17 -19.41 10.81 2.19
N PRO A 18 -19.34 10.38 0.90
CA PRO A 18 -18.19 9.70 0.29
C PRO A 18 -16.99 10.64 0.10
N SER A 19 -15.77 10.14 0.32
CA SER A 19 -14.55 10.85 -0.11
C SER A 19 -14.48 10.95 -1.65
N ILE A 20 -13.65 11.88 -2.15
CA ILE A 20 -13.51 12.15 -3.58
C ILE A 20 -12.06 11.99 -4.03
N GLY A 21 -11.84 11.31 -5.16
CA GLY A 21 -10.57 11.31 -5.89
C GLY A 21 -10.67 12.18 -7.14
N PHE A 22 -9.77 13.15 -7.28
CA PHE A 22 -9.65 13.96 -8.49
C PHE A 22 -8.44 13.52 -9.31
N ARG A 23 -8.72 13.09 -10.55
CA ARG A 23 -7.73 12.72 -11.55
C ARG A 23 -7.17 14.00 -12.17
N TRP A 24 -5.99 14.42 -11.72
CA TRP A 24 -5.35 15.63 -12.23
C TRP A 24 -4.61 15.32 -13.52
N ASN A 25 -4.87 16.15 -14.54
CA ASN A 25 -4.06 16.28 -15.74
C ASN A 25 -3.94 17.76 -16.14
N SER A 26 -3.03 18.04 -17.05
CA SER A 26 -2.79 19.41 -17.56
C SER A 26 -3.99 19.98 -18.31
N LYS A 27 -4.75 19.15 -19.03
CA LYS A 27 -5.85 19.55 -19.92
C LYS A 27 -7.15 19.95 -19.22
N GLY A 28 -7.35 19.53 -17.96
CA GLY A 28 -8.60 19.75 -17.23
C GLY A 28 -8.96 21.24 -17.05
N ARG A 29 -10.26 21.55 -17.13
CA ARG A 29 -10.82 22.92 -17.05
C ARG A 29 -10.42 23.61 -15.75
N GLU A 30 -9.94 24.85 -15.85
CA GLU A 30 -9.52 25.66 -14.70
C GLU A 30 -10.68 25.89 -13.70
N LYS A 31 -11.90 26.12 -14.19
CA LYS A 31 -13.11 26.27 -13.35
C LYS A 31 -13.28 25.07 -12.40
N THR A 32 -13.18 23.86 -12.91
CA THR A 32 -13.30 22.63 -12.10
C THR A 32 -12.14 22.50 -11.11
N LYS A 33 -10.91 22.79 -11.55
CA LYS A 33 -9.72 22.77 -10.67
C LYS A 33 -9.84 23.77 -9.51
N LYS A 34 -10.46 24.94 -9.74
CA LYS A 34 -10.77 25.90 -8.67
C LYS A 34 -11.75 25.31 -7.66
N LEU A 35 -12.81 24.63 -8.09
CA LEU A 35 -13.75 23.97 -7.16
C LEU A 35 -13.11 22.84 -6.36
N VAL A 36 -12.19 22.08 -6.97
CA VAL A 36 -11.36 21.09 -6.24
C VAL A 36 -10.57 21.78 -5.12
N PHE A 37 -9.89 22.90 -5.44
CA PHE A 37 -9.17 23.68 -4.45
C PHE A 37 -10.10 24.24 -3.35
N GLU A 38 -11.30 24.70 -3.70
CA GLU A 38 -12.28 25.20 -2.73
C GLU A 38 -12.71 24.12 -1.73
N CYS A 39 -12.81 22.85 -2.13
CA CYS A 39 -13.05 21.75 -1.19
C CYS A 39 -11.84 21.51 -0.26
N ILE A 40 -10.63 21.53 -0.81
CA ILE A 40 -9.38 21.28 -0.06
C ILE A 40 -9.12 22.39 0.97
N ARG A 41 -9.21 23.67 0.55
CA ARG A 41 -8.96 24.82 1.44
C ARG A 41 -9.96 24.91 2.60
N ASP A 42 -11.16 24.38 2.38
CA ASP A 42 -12.22 24.31 3.37
C ASP A 42 -11.97 23.20 4.41
N GLY A 43 -10.87 22.46 4.29
CA GLY A 43 -10.42 21.47 5.28
C GLY A 43 -11.13 20.12 5.20
N LEU A 44 -11.79 19.80 4.09
CA LEU A 44 -12.48 18.51 3.93
C LEU A 44 -11.50 17.33 3.87
N GLY A 45 -10.23 17.58 3.51
CA GLY A 45 -9.24 16.53 3.26
C GLY A 45 -9.36 15.86 1.88
N PHE A 46 -10.36 16.26 1.08
CA PHE A 46 -10.59 15.77 -0.28
C PHE A 46 -11.17 16.91 -1.17
N PRO A 47 -11.13 16.78 -2.52
CA PRO A 47 -10.63 15.65 -3.30
C PRO A 47 -9.14 15.34 -3.10
N SER A 48 -8.79 14.06 -2.95
CA SER A 48 -7.40 13.61 -3.05
C SER A 48 -6.94 13.72 -4.52
N ILE A 49 -5.68 14.10 -4.74
CA ILE A 49 -5.17 14.33 -6.09
C ILE A 49 -4.40 13.10 -6.56
N LYS A 50 -4.74 12.59 -7.75
CA LYS A 50 -4.06 11.46 -8.40
C LYS A 50 -3.51 11.91 -9.75
N ASN A 51 -2.31 11.45 -10.09
CA ASN A 51 -1.71 11.72 -11.39
C ASN A 51 -2.41 10.86 -12.45
N ASP A 52 -3.12 11.51 -13.38
CA ASP A 52 -3.94 10.83 -14.38
C ASP A 52 -3.07 10.11 -15.41
N GLU A 53 -2.02 10.76 -15.90
CA GLU A 53 -1.12 10.18 -16.90
C GLU A 53 -0.40 8.91 -16.39
N LEU A 54 0.07 8.92 -15.13
CA LEU A 54 0.72 7.74 -14.52
C LEU A 54 -0.24 6.57 -14.35
N ASN A 55 -1.50 6.83 -13.97
CA ASN A 55 -2.47 5.76 -13.77
C ASN A 55 -3.00 5.19 -15.09
N ILE A 56 -3.12 6.03 -16.12
CA ILE A 56 -3.41 5.57 -17.49
C ILE A 56 -2.26 4.67 -17.98
N ASP A 57 -1.01 5.10 -17.78
CA ASP A 57 0.18 4.32 -18.13
C ASP A 57 0.20 2.96 -17.40
N GLN A 58 -0.13 2.95 -16.11
CA GLN A 58 -0.25 1.72 -15.33
C GLN A 58 -1.23 0.72 -15.97
N ILE A 59 -2.46 1.13 -16.23
CA ILE A 59 -3.49 0.23 -16.76
C ILE A 59 -3.14 -0.26 -18.17
N LYS A 60 -2.57 0.62 -19.00
CA LYS A 60 -2.19 0.25 -20.36
C LYS A 60 -0.97 -0.67 -20.40
N ASN A 61 0.14 -0.22 -19.82
CA ASN A 61 1.46 -0.81 -20.05
C ASN A 61 1.80 -1.91 -19.05
N HIS A 62 1.21 -1.90 -17.84
CA HIS A 62 1.43 -2.95 -16.85
C HIS A 62 0.31 -4.00 -16.83
N PHE A 63 -0.91 -3.60 -17.17
CA PHE A 63 -2.08 -4.50 -17.11
C PHE A 63 -2.65 -4.88 -18.47
N GLY A 64 -2.19 -4.26 -19.57
CA GLY A 64 -2.57 -4.64 -20.93
C GLY A 64 -3.94 -4.10 -21.38
N GLY A 65 -4.45 -3.06 -20.74
CA GLY A 65 -5.66 -2.38 -21.16
C GLY A 65 -5.46 -1.64 -22.49
N THR A 66 -6.53 -1.51 -23.28
CA THR A 66 -6.53 -0.63 -24.46
C THR A 66 -6.41 0.84 -24.06
N ASP A 67 -6.12 1.72 -25.03
CA ASP A 67 -6.06 3.17 -24.80
C ASP A 67 -7.37 3.75 -24.23
N GLU A 68 -8.51 3.17 -24.60
CA GLU A 68 -9.82 3.58 -24.11
C GLU A 68 -10.04 3.09 -22.68
N GLU A 69 -9.82 1.80 -22.43
CA GLU A 69 -9.96 1.19 -21.10
C GLU A 69 -9.03 1.84 -20.07
N ALA A 70 -7.80 2.17 -20.47
CA ALA A 70 -6.83 2.82 -19.61
C ALA A 70 -7.23 4.26 -19.22
N ARG A 71 -8.01 4.96 -20.06
CA ARG A 71 -8.53 6.31 -19.74
C ARG A 71 -9.77 6.24 -18.84
N ASP A 72 -10.53 5.17 -18.94
CA ASP A 72 -11.72 4.92 -18.13
C ASP A 72 -11.35 4.22 -16.83
N TRP A 73 -10.73 4.98 -15.93
CA TRP A 73 -10.33 4.48 -14.62
C TRP A 73 -10.90 5.29 -13.46
N ALA A 74 -11.18 4.59 -12.36
CA ALA A 74 -11.55 5.17 -11.08
C ALA A 74 -10.70 4.51 -9.97
N LEU A 75 -10.70 5.10 -8.78
CA LEU A 75 -10.05 4.45 -7.65
C LEU A 75 -10.91 3.26 -7.20
N VAL A 76 -10.30 2.09 -7.04
CA VAL A 76 -11.01 0.93 -6.49
C VAL A 76 -11.34 1.14 -5.01
N LEU A 77 -10.39 1.72 -4.27
CA LEU A 77 -10.55 2.19 -2.89
C LEU A 77 -9.83 3.53 -2.75
N CYS A 78 -8.83 3.66 -1.86
CA CYS A 78 -8.18 4.95 -1.60
C CYS A 78 -7.13 5.35 -2.65
N MET A 79 -6.40 4.38 -3.22
CA MET A 79 -5.14 4.64 -3.92
C MET A 79 -5.02 3.99 -5.29
N SER A 80 -5.38 2.70 -5.41
CA SER A 80 -5.17 1.96 -6.65
C SER A 80 -6.19 2.34 -7.73
N PRO A 81 -5.74 2.68 -8.95
CA PRO A 81 -6.62 2.85 -10.09
C PRO A 81 -7.11 1.49 -10.58
N GLY A 82 -8.32 1.43 -11.11
CA GLY A 82 -8.83 0.28 -11.84
C GLY A 82 -9.77 0.73 -12.94
N HIS A 83 -9.82 -0.04 -14.02
CA HIS A 83 -10.76 0.22 -15.09
C HIS A 83 -12.20 0.24 -14.55
N CYS A 84 -12.99 1.20 -15.01
CA CYS A 84 -14.41 1.32 -14.71
C CYS A 84 -15.19 1.40 -16.03
N GLY A 85 -16.28 0.65 -16.13
CA GLY A 85 -17.05 0.56 -17.36
C GLY A 85 -18.05 -0.58 -17.29
N ARG A 86 -18.64 -0.91 -18.44
CA ARG A 86 -19.63 -1.99 -18.55
C ARG A 86 -19.00 -3.39 -18.53
N ARG A 87 -17.68 -3.50 -18.69
CA ARG A 87 -16.93 -4.76 -18.76
C ARG A 87 -15.57 -4.58 -18.09
N LYS A 88 -14.93 -5.69 -17.70
CA LYS A 88 -13.52 -5.73 -17.20
C LYS A 88 -13.19 -4.95 -15.92
N ALA A 89 -14.15 -4.29 -15.28
CA ALA A 89 -13.92 -3.64 -13.99
C ALA A 89 -13.51 -4.67 -12.93
N SER A 90 -12.68 -4.29 -11.95
CA SER A 90 -12.32 -5.19 -10.85
C SER A 90 -13.55 -5.60 -10.04
N LYS A 91 -13.69 -6.89 -9.74
CA LYS A 91 -14.91 -7.45 -9.11
C LYS A 91 -14.73 -7.84 -7.64
N ALA A 92 -13.50 -8.09 -7.21
CA ALA A 92 -13.24 -8.55 -5.84
C ALA A 92 -11.85 -8.15 -5.36
N ARG A 93 -11.73 -7.91 -4.05
CA ARG A 93 -10.48 -7.55 -3.38
C ARG A 93 -9.42 -8.67 -3.40
N THR A 94 -9.81 -9.89 -3.75
CA THR A 94 -8.87 -11.00 -3.97
C THR A 94 -7.99 -10.76 -5.20
N GLU A 95 -8.42 -9.94 -6.15
CA GLU A 95 -7.59 -9.49 -7.27
C GLU A 95 -6.52 -8.50 -6.78
N GLY A 96 -6.97 -7.43 -6.13
CA GLY A 96 -6.11 -6.35 -5.66
C GLY A 96 -6.59 -5.78 -4.33
N GLY A 97 -5.63 -5.51 -3.45
CA GLY A 97 -5.87 -5.10 -2.07
C GLY A 97 -5.40 -6.12 -1.04
N GLY A 98 -5.55 -5.76 0.24
CA GLY A 98 -4.74 -6.35 1.30
C GLY A 98 -3.38 -5.65 1.40
N GLY A 99 -2.61 -5.96 2.42
CA GLY A 99 -1.34 -5.30 2.63
C GLY A 99 -0.49 -5.92 3.73
N SER A 100 0.76 -5.48 3.77
CA SER A 100 1.78 -5.88 4.75
C SER A 100 2.22 -4.69 5.60
N PHE A 101 2.79 -4.96 6.77
CA PHE A 101 3.28 -3.94 7.71
C PHE A 101 4.79 -4.04 7.83
N THR A 102 5.53 -3.32 6.98
CA THR A 102 6.99 -3.47 6.89
C THR A 102 7.75 -3.03 8.15
N ALA A 103 7.20 -2.13 8.96
CA ALA A 103 7.80 -1.81 10.26
C ALA A 103 7.78 -3.01 11.20
N LYS A 104 6.70 -3.81 11.17
CA LYS A 104 6.61 -5.05 11.94
C LYS A 104 7.56 -6.10 11.40
N VAL A 105 7.62 -6.25 10.07
CA VAL A 105 8.58 -7.14 9.41
C VAL A 105 10.01 -6.83 9.86
N LEU A 106 10.39 -5.56 9.95
CA LEU A 106 11.72 -5.17 10.44
C LEU A 106 11.95 -5.55 11.91
N GLU A 107 10.96 -5.38 12.77
CA GLU A 107 11.07 -5.83 14.16
C GLU A 107 11.26 -7.34 14.27
N LEU A 108 10.56 -8.13 13.43
CA LEU A 108 10.75 -9.57 13.33
C LEU A 108 12.19 -9.90 12.86
N THR A 109 12.72 -9.16 11.89
CA THR A 109 14.12 -9.30 11.45
C THR A 109 15.11 -9.11 12.61
N LEU A 110 14.83 -8.17 13.50
CA LEU A 110 15.66 -7.88 14.69
C LEU A 110 15.46 -8.87 15.85
N ALA A 111 14.68 -9.93 15.64
CA ALA A 111 14.36 -10.92 16.66
C ALA A 111 14.23 -12.34 16.08
N ASP A 112 14.96 -12.65 15.00
CA ASP A 112 14.95 -13.99 14.37
C ASP A 112 13.53 -14.49 14.03
N GLY A 113 12.66 -13.58 13.56
CA GLY A 113 11.27 -13.86 13.21
C GLY A 113 10.28 -13.88 14.38
N TYR A 114 10.75 -13.65 15.61
CA TYR A 114 9.91 -13.68 16.81
C TYR A 114 9.30 -12.31 17.13
N ASP A 115 7.98 -12.26 17.28
CA ASP A 115 7.30 -11.07 17.76
C ASP A 115 7.32 -11.02 19.29
N TRP A 116 8.29 -10.31 19.86
CA TRP A 116 8.38 -10.12 21.31
C TRP A 116 7.49 -8.98 21.86
N SER A 117 7.12 -8.00 21.03
CA SER A 117 6.52 -6.75 21.49
C SER A 117 4.99 -6.77 21.50
N TYR A 118 4.38 -7.64 20.71
CA TYR A 118 2.93 -7.69 20.57
C TYR A 118 2.37 -9.10 20.76
N ALA A 119 2.66 -10.03 19.84
CA ALA A 119 2.03 -11.36 19.84
C ALA A 119 2.72 -12.40 20.76
N ASN A 120 3.97 -12.14 21.18
CA ASN A 120 4.79 -13.07 21.97
C ASN A 120 4.85 -14.49 21.37
N MET A 121 5.07 -14.56 20.05
CA MET A 121 5.16 -15.82 19.31
C MET A 121 6.03 -15.68 18.06
N GLN A 122 6.47 -16.82 17.52
CA GLN A 122 7.13 -16.85 16.22
C GLN A 122 6.14 -16.43 15.13
N MET A 123 6.45 -15.39 14.36
CA MET A 123 5.59 -14.88 13.29
C MET A 123 6.21 -15.02 11.90
N GLY A 124 7.54 -15.01 11.81
CA GLY A 124 8.29 -15.15 10.57
C GLY A 124 9.24 -16.34 10.59
N PRO A 125 9.96 -16.61 9.47
CA PRO A 125 11.05 -17.57 9.43
C PRO A 125 12.18 -17.19 10.40
N HIS A 126 13.01 -18.17 10.76
CA HIS A 126 14.25 -17.94 11.49
C HIS A 126 15.31 -17.39 10.53
N THR A 127 15.43 -16.07 10.44
CA THR A 127 16.36 -15.37 9.53
C THR A 127 17.73 -15.08 10.16
N GLY A 128 18.00 -15.62 11.35
CA GLY A 128 19.24 -15.49 12.08
C GLY A 128 19.18 -14.41 13.18
N ASP A 129 20.13 -14.54 14.10
CA ASP A 129 20.33 -13.56 15.18
C ASP A 129 20.99 -12.29 14.62
N PRO A 130 20.33 -11.12 14.69
CA PRO A 130 20.89 -9.87 14.17
C PRO A 130 22.20 -9.43 14.82
N ARG A 131 22.52 -9.92 16.03
CA ARG A 131 23.81 -9.66 16.69
C ARG A 131 24.99 -10.27 15.91
N GLU A 132 24.70 -11.28 15.07
CA GLU A 132 25.70 -11.92 14.24
C GLU A 132 25.87 -11.28 12.86
N PHE A 133 24.97 -10.39 12.44
CA PHE A 133 25.08 -9.67 11.16
C PHE A 133 26.22 -8.65 11.22
N LYS A 134 27.36 -8.98 10.59
CA LYS A 134 28.56 -8.16 10.52
C LYS A 134 28.45 -7.04 9.49
N THR A 135 27.55 -7.18 8.52
CA THR A 135 27.32 -6.18 7.47
C THR A 135 25.86 -5.73 7.41
N TYR A 136 25.64 -4.53 6.85
CA TYR A 136 24.29 -4.03 6.60
C TYR A 136 23.55 -4.90 5.57
N ASP A 137 24.27 -5.48 4.60
CA ASP A 137 23.68 -6.34 3.58
C ASP A 137 23.11 -7.64 4.18
N GLU A 138 23.74 -8.19 5.22
CA GLU A 138 23.19 -9.35 5.96
C GLU A 138 21.88 -8.98 6.68
N LEU A 139 21.80 -7.79 7.30
CA LEU A 139 20.56 -7.28 7.87
C LEU A 139 19.48 -7.07 6.79
N TRP A 140 19.87 -6.52 5.64
CA TRP A 140 18.98 -6.31 4.50
C TRP A 140 18.42 -7.62 3.95
N GLU A 141 19.27 -8.65 3.80
CA GLU A 141 18.83 -9.96 3.32
C GLU A 141 17.90 -10.65 4.31
N ALA A 142 18.18 -10.57 5.62
CA ALA A 142 17.26 -11.08 6.64
C ALA A 142 15.90 -10.35 6.61
N PHE A 143 15.90 -9.03 6.38
CA PHE A 143 14.67 -8.26 6.18
C PHE A 143 13.93 -8.68 4.92
N ARG A 144 14.65 -8.87 3.80
CA ARG A 144 14.08 -9.31 2.53
C ARG A 144 13.41 -10.67 2.68
N GLU A 145 14.05 -11.63 3.35
CA GLU A 145 13.48 -12.96 3.58
C GLU A 145 12.20 -12.91 4.43
N GLN A 146 12.18 -12.13 5.52
CA GLN A 146 10.96 -11.89 6.30
C GLN A 146 9.85 -11.27 5.44
N ASN A 147 10.20 -10.27 4.63
CA ASN A 147 9.24 -9.58 3.75
C ASN A 147 8.69 -10.50 2.66
N ASP A 148 9.54 -11.29 2.01
CA ASP A 148 9.14 -12.21 0.94
C ASP A 148 8.20 -13.29 1.48
N TYR A 149 8.50 -13.86 2.66
CA TYR A 149 7.62 -14.81 3.35
C TYR A 149 6.21 -14.23 3.59
N VAL A 150 6.13 -13.01 4.12
CA VAL A 150 4.85 -12.36 4.39
C VAL A 150 4.06 -12.08 3.10
N ASN A 151 4.71 -11.56 2.07
CA ASN A 151 4.03 -11.23 0.83
C ASN A 151 3.57 -12.48 0.06
N ASP A 152 4.37 -13.55 0.08
CA ASP A 152 3.99 -14.84 -0.51
C ASP A 152 2.74 -15.43 0.17
N LEU A 153 2.67 -15.40 1.50
CA LEU A 153 1.48 -15.82 2.24
C LEU A 153 0.24 -15.00 1.87
N ILE A 154 0.38 -13.68 1.77
CA ILE A 154 -0.75 -12.79 1.42
C ILE A 154 -1.27 -13.12 0.02
N TRP A 155 -0.39 -13.26 -0.96
CA TRP A 155 -0.79 -13.59 -2.33
C TRP A 155 -1.46 -14.97 -2.42
N ARG A 156 -0.86 -16.00 -1.84
CA ARG A 156 -1.46 -17.35 -1.81
C ARG A 156 -2.82 -17.35 -1.12
N SER A 157 -2.97 -16.64 0.00
CA SER A 157 -4.25 -16.52 0.69
C SER A 157 -5.32 -15.88 -0.20
N LYS A 158 -4.97 -14.85 -0.98
CA LYS A 158 -5.89 -14.21 -1.91
C LYS A 158 -6.32 -15.16 -3.03
N ASP A 159 -5.40 -15.90 -3.62
CA ASP A 159 -5.68 -16.82 -4.71
C ASP A 159 -6.52 -18.02 -4.27
N VAL A 160 -6.21 -18.59 -3.09
CA VAL A 160 -7.03 -19.65 -2.48
C VAL A 160 -8.44 -19.13 -2.20
N THR A 161 -8.56 -17.92 -1.66
CA THR A 161 -9.88 -17.29 -1.42
C THR A 161 -10.63 -17.06 -2.72
N ARG A 162 -9.95 -16.62 -3.79
CA ARG A 162 -10.55 -16.44 -5.12
C ARG A 162 -11.10 -17.75 -5.67
N LYS A 163 -10.35 -18.85 -5.52
CA LYS A 163 -10.82 -20.18 -5.94
C LYS A 163 -12.11 -20.58 -5.21
N LEU A 164 -12.17 -20.37 -3.89
CA LEU A 164 -13.39 -20.63 -3.12
C LEU A 164 -14.55 -19.71 -3.51
N GLN A 165 -14.27 -18.44 -3.83
CA GLN A 165 -15.30 -17.51 -4.29
C GLN A 165 -15.93 -17.96 -5.61
N ILE A 166 -15.11 -18.43 -6.55
CA ILE A 166 -15.56 -18.96 -7.85
C ILE A 166 -16.54 -20.13 -7.66
N ASP A 167 -16.28 -21.00 -6.68
CA ASP A 167 -17.04 -22.22 -6.47
C ASP A 167 -18.28 -22.02 -5.59
N TYR A 168 -18.23 -21.10 -4.62
CA TYR A 168 -19.25 -21.01 -3.55
C TYR A 168 -19.85 -19.62 -3.30
N LEU A 169 -19.27 -18.55 -3.85
CA LEU A 169 -19.70 -17.16 -3.58
C LEU A 169 -19.93 -16.39 -4.88
N GLN A 170 -20.59 -17.03 -5.84
CA GLN A 170 -20.97 -16.40 -7.10
C GLN A 170 -21.84 -15.17 -6.86
N LEU A 171 -21.70 -14.17 -7.73
CA LEU A 171 -22.35 -12.87 -7.61
C LEU A 171 -23.26 -12.63 -8.83
N PRO A 172 -24.39 -13.36 -8.96
CA PRO A 172 -25.19 -13.35 -10.19
C PRO A 172 -25.74 -11.97 -10.55
N PHE A 173 -26.07 -11.14 -9.56
CA PHE A 173 -26.51 -9.76 -9.82
C PHE A 173 -25.39 -8.91 -10.43
N LEU A 174 -24.18 -8.96 -9.86
CA LEU A 174 -23.01 -8.26 -10.41
C LEU A 174 -22.68 -8.79 -11.81
N SER A 175 -22.70 -10.11 -11.99
CA SER A 175 -22.47 -10.77 -13.28
C SER A 175 -23.50 -10.37 -14.33
N SER A 176 -24.75 -10.09 -13.94
CA SER A 176 -25.78 -9.61 -14.88
C SER A 176 -25.58 -8.16 -15.35
N LEU A 177 -24.72 -7.40 -14.67
CA LEU A 177 -24.39 -6.01 -15.00
C LEU A 177 -23.09 -5.87 -15.80
N ASP A 178 -22.34 -6.95 -15.98
CA ASP A 178 -21.07 -6.97 -16.71
C ASP A 178 -21.25 -7.63 -18.08
N ASP A 179 -20.93 -6.90 -19.15
CA ASP A 179 -21.14 -7.37 -20.53
C ASP A 179 -20.36 -8.66 -20.83
N GLY A 180 -19.14 -8.81 -20.28
CA GLY A 180 -18.33 -9.99 -20.49
C GLY A 180 -18.88 -11.22 -19.77
N CYS A 181 -19.37 -11.03 -18.55
CA CYS A 181 -20.05 -12.09 -17.81
C CYS A 181 -21.31 -12.53 -18.54
N MET A 182 -22.06 -11.56 -19.12
CA MET A 182 -23.28 -11.87 -19.83
C MET A 182 -23.06 -12.56 -21.17
N ASP A 183 -22.03 -12.14 -21.93
CA ASP A 183 -21.64 -12.78 -23.20
C ASP A 183 -21.21 -14.24 -23.00
N THR A 184 -20.54 -14.53 -21.88
CA THR A 184 -19.89 -15.83 -21.64
C THR A 184 -20.68 -16.76 -20.73
N GLY A 185 -21.68 -16.26 -20.00
CA GLY A 185 -22.37 -17.00 -18.95
C GLY A 185 -21.46 -17.38 -17.77
N VAL A 186 -20.36 -16.65 -17.59
CA VAL A 186 -19.38 -16.89 -16.52
C VAL A 186 -19.57 -15.84 -15.42
N ASP A 187 -19.57 -16.29 -14.17
CA ASP A 187 -19.67 -15.39 -13.03
C ASP A 187 -18.46 -14.42 -12.94
N GLY A 188 -18.68 -13.19 -12.51
CA GLY A 188 -17.65 -12.15 -12.38
C GLY A 188 -16.58 -12.46 -11.31
N THR A 189 -16.81 -13.44 -10.43
CA THR A 189 -15.74 -13.97 -9.59
C THR A 189 -14.78 -14.91 -10.34
N LYS A 190 -15.15 -15.40 -11.51
CA LYS A 190 -14.30 -16.25 -12.36
C LYS A 190 -13.77 -15.52 -13.58
N LEU A 191 -14.61 -14.70 -14.21
CA LEU A 191 -14.22 -13.95 -15.39
C LEU A 191 -13.25 -12.82 -15.02
N GLN A 192 -12.03 -12.91 -15.53
CA GLN A 192 -10.98 -11.90 -15.34
C GLN A 192 -10.34 -11.58 -16.69
N GLU A 193 -10.66 -10.41 -17.24
CA GLU A 193 -10.24 -10.02 -18.60
C GLU A 193 -9.16 -8.93 -18.60
N LEU A 194 -9.10 -8.11 -17.55
CA LEU A 194 -8.07 -7.10 -17.36
C LEU A 194 -7.52 -7.24 -15.94
N PRO A 195 -6.29 -7.70 -15.74
CA PRO A 195 -5.72 -7.86 -14.40
C PRO A 195 -5.52 -6.51 -13.71
N ASN A 196 -5.80 -6.44 -12.41
CA ASN A 196 -5.41 -5.29 -11.59
C ASN A 196 -4.87 -5.78 -10.22
N PRO A 197 -3.71 -6.44 -10.16
CA PRO A 197 -3.13 -6.89 -8.91
C PRO A 197 -2.42 -5.74 -8.17
N TRP A 198 -2.69 -5.60 -6.87
CA TRP A 198 -1.86 -4.79 -5.98
C TRP A 198 -1.90 -5.30 -4.54
N LEU A 199 -0.87 -4.92 -3.78
CA LEU A 199 -0.82 -4.99 -2.32
C LEU A 199 -0.38 -3.65 -1.76
N GLN A 200 -0.96 -3.27 -0.64
CA GLN A 200 -0.57 -2.06 0.08
C GLN A 200 0.59 -2.37 1.01
N VAL A 201 1.66 -1.58 0.92
CA VAL A 201 2.74 -1.61 1.92
C VAL A 201 2.46 -0.52 2.94
N HIS A 202 2.13 -0.92 4.17
CA HIS A 202 1.91 -0.02 5.29
C HIS A 202 3.19 0.17 6.09
N THR A 203 3.33 1.32 6.77
CA THR A 203 4.45 1.62 7.67
C THR A 203 5.85 1.61 7.03
N ALA A 204 5.92 1.65 5.69
CA ALA A 204 7.17 1.60 4.93
C ALA A 204 8.18 2.65 5.37
N ILE A 205 7.74 3.89 5.56
CA ILE A 205 8.64 4.98 5.95
C ILE A 205 9.26 4.77 7.33
N SER A 206 8.55 4.14 8.27
CA SER A 206 9.13 3.77 9.57
C SER A 206 10.24 2.74 9.40
N ALA A 207 10.01 1.70 8.59
CA ALA A 207 11.04 0.70 8.28
C ALA A 207 12.24 1.34 7.55
N CYS A 208 12.00 2.16 6.53
CA CYS A 208 13.05 2.87 5.78
C CYS A 208 13.91 3.73 6.70
N ASN A 209 13.28 4.60 7.51
CA ASN A 209 14.02 5.47 8.43
C ASN A 209 14.81 4.69 9.49
N SER A 210 14.26 3.57 10.00
CA SER A 210 14.95 2.68 10.93
C SER A 210 16.16 2.01 10.28
N MET A 211 16.01 1.48 9.07
CA MET A 211 17.10 0.87 8.30
C MET A 211 18.20 1.89 7.98
N THR A 212 17.84 3.10 7.56
CA THR A 212 18.78 4.21 7.34
C THR A 212 19.55 4.57 8.62
N ALA A 213 18.85 4.66 9.76
CA ALA A 213 19.50 4.95 11.04
C ALA A 213 20.44 3.83 11.48
N MET A 214 20.07 2.56 11.31
CA MET A 214 20.94 1.42 11.62
C MET A 214 22.16 1.37 10.70
N LYS A 215 21.99 1.57 9.40
CA LYS A 215 23.10 1.67 8.43
C LYS A 215 24.13 2.68 8.91
N LYS A 216 23.66 3.89 9.22
CA LYS A 216 24.53 4.98 9.66
C LYS A 216 25.16 4.71 11.03
N LEU A 217 24.36 4.48 12.07
CA LEU A 217 24.85 4.52 13.46
C LEU A 217 25.54 3.22 13.90
N ILE A 218 25.22 2.08 13.28
CA ILE A 218 25.78 0.77 13.65
C ILE A 218 26.87 0.35 12.67
N TYR A 219 26.62 0.42 11.36
CA TYR A 219 27.53 -0.14 10.36
C TYR A 219 28.57 0.87 9.85
N GLU A 220 28.19 2.11 9.59
CA GLU A 220 29.09 3.16 9.06
C GLU A 220 29.87 3.86 10.19
N ASP A 221 29.16 4.58 11.07
CA ASP A 221 29.75 5.38 12.15
C ASP A 221 30.22 4.50 13.32
N LYS A 222 29.69 3.28 13.45
CA LYS A 222 29.96 2.33 14.54
C LYS A 222 29.83 2.93 15.94
N LYS A 223 28.88 3.86 16.09
CA LYS A 223 28.57 4.54 17.36
C LYS A 223 27.91 3.59 18.36
N TYR A 224 27.13 2.63 17.86
CA TYR A 224 26.46 1.60 18.66
C TYR A 224 26.66 0.21 18.05
N THR A 225 26.52 -0.83 18.87
CA THR A 225 26.43 -2.22 18.41
C THR A 225 24.96 -2.64 18.25
N MET A 226 24.71 -3.69 17.45
CA MET A 226 23.37 -4.27 17.32
C MET A 226 22.83 -4.78 18.67
N GLU A 227 23.69 -5.36 19.52
CA GLU A 227 23.30 -5.79 20.87
C GLU A 227 22.82 -4.62 21.74
N GLN A 228 23.49 -3.46 21.66
CA GLN A 228 23.08 -2.26 22.40
C GLN A 228 21.71 -1.76 21.91
N LEU A 229 21.49 -1.73 20.58
CA LEU A 229 20.20 -1.35 20.02
C LEU A 229 19.09 -2.30 20.50
N ILE A 230 19.28 -3.61 20.42
CA ILE A 230 18.28 -4.60 20.83
C ILE A 230 17.91 -4.43 22.31
N LYS A 231 18.90 -4.25 23.20
CA LYS A 231 18.64 -3.96 24.62
C LYS A 231 17.82 -2.69 24.80
N ALA A 232 18.17 -1.62 24.08
CA ALA A 232 17.43 -0.36 24.13
C ALA A 232 15.98 -0.51 23.62
N LEU A 233 15.76 -1.28 22.54
CA LEU A 233 14.42 -1.56 22.01
C LEU A 233 13.56 -2.34 23.01
N HIS A 234 14.09 -3.41 23.62
CA HIS A 234 13.38 -4.20 24.64
C HIS A 234 13.06 -3.40 25.91
N ALA A 235 13.89 -2.42 26.24
CA ALA A 235 13.63 -1.47 27.34
C ALA A 235 12.67 -0.33 26.94
N ASN A 236 12.13 -0.33 25.72
CA ASN A 236 11.38 0.81 25.16
C ASN A 236 12.12 2.15 25.35
N TRP A 237 13.44 2.11 25.14
CA TRP A 237 14.40 3.20 25.33
C TRP A 237 14.54 3.74 26.77
N GLU A 238 13.95 3.11 27.79
CA GLU A 238 14.13 3.50 29.19
C GLU A 238 15.62 3.34 29.60
N GLY A 239 16.25 4.46 29.98
CA GLY A 239 17.70 4.51 30.26
C GLY A 239 18.59 4.70 29.03
N TYR A 240 18.02 4.82 27.82
CA TYR A 240 18.74 4.94 26.54
C TYR A 240 18.34 6.19 25.74
N GLU A 241 17.91 7.27 26.40
CA GLU A 241 17.39 8.47 25.73
C GLU A 241 18.39 9.12 24.77
N GLU A 242 19.68 9.17 25.12
CA GLU A 242 20.72 9.71 24.22
C GLU A 242 20.78 8.92 22.90
N MET A 243 20.84 7.58 23.00
CA MET A 243 20.81 6.70 21.83
C MET A 243 19.53 6.90 21.03
N ARG A 244 18.37 6.96 21.68
CA ARG A 244 17.08 7.22 21.01
C ARG A 244 17.13 8.52 20.21
N GLN A 245 17.65 9.60 20.80
CA GLN A 245 17.78 10.89 20.13
C GLN A 245 18.72 10.84 18.93
N ASP A 246 19.79 10.06 19.00
CA ASP A 246 20.68 9.85 17.85
C ASP A 246 19.97 9.12 16.70
N PHE A 247 19.20 8.06 17.00
CA PHE A 247 18.38 7.38 15.99
C PHE A 247 17.29 8.29 15.41
N VAL A 248 16.68 9.16 16.22
CA VAL A 248 15.71 10.16 15.75
C VAL A 248 16.38 11.18 14.81
N LYS A 249 17.59 11.66 15.14
CA LYS A 249 18.33 12.68 14.37
C LYS A 249 19.07 12.15 13.14
N ALA A 250 19.24 10.83 13.00
CA ALA A 250 19.78 10.24 11.77
C ALA A 250 18.96 10.69 10.53
N PRO A 251 19.51 10.62 9.30
CA PRO A 251 18.79 11.01 8.09
C PRO A 251 17.38 10.40 7.98
N LYS A 252 16.44 11.17 7.42
CA LYS A 252 15.02 10.81 7.33
C LYS A 252 14.45 11.12 5.97
N TRP A 253 13.53 10.25 5.52
CA TRP A 253 12.74 10.46 4.32
C TRP A 253 12.02 11.82 4.33
N GLY A 254 11.98 12.47 3.16
CA GLY A 254 11.27 13.74 2.95
C GLY A 254 12.13 15.00 3.11
N ASN A 255 13.46 14.87 3.16
CA ASN A 255 14.39 16.00 3.34
C ASN A 255 15.36 16.22 2.17
N ASP A 256 15.20 15.52 1.03
CA ASP A 256 16.11 15.61 -0.13
C ASP A 256 17.59 15.29 0.23
N ASP A 257 17.78 14.30 1.11
CA ASP A 257 19.06 13.75 1.61
C ASP A 257 19.16 12.26 1.27
#